data_AF-A0ABD5R131-F1
#
_entry.id   AF-A0ABD5R131-F1
#
_cell.length_a   1.000
_cell.length_b   1.000
_cell.length_c   1.000
_cell.angle_alpha   90.00
_cell.angle_beta   90.00
_cell.angle_gamma   90.00
#
_symmetry.space_group_name_H-M   'P 1'
#
loop_
_entity.id
_entity.type
_entity.pdbx_description
1 polymer ?
#
loop_
_entity_poly.entity_id
_entity_poly.type
_entity_poly.pdbx_seq_one_letter_code
_entity_poly.pdbx_strand_id
1 'polypeptide(L)'
;MRDIIPAAEKRMNDIESDAADGFEATILENRMYEAIGQSDEVRQLVDVAERAYAVEEDKRYVRRARRAAFGAAEELNEQIDLVVDAAIAAECEAVIEDARDGWFDDHADDETIEAAFQEACSWLVEHERAARDAGIDVDGVVWDEDADEEVSADV
;
A
#
# COMPACT_ATOMS: atom_id res chain seq x y z
N MET A 1 -3.16 20.82 13.69
CA MET A 1 -2.18 19.76 13.42
C MET A 1 -1.90 19.10 14.76
N ARG A 2 -2.27 17.83 14.96
CA ARG A 2 -1.97 17.11 16.21
C ARG A 2 -0.46 16.91 16.27
N ASP A 3 0.17 17.15 17.42
CA ASP A 3 1.59 16.84 17.61
C ASP A 3 1.76 15.32 17.51
N ILE A 4 2.37 14.87 16.41
CA ILE A 4 2.80 13.48 16.19
C ILE A 4 4.07 13.28 17.01
N ILE A 5 4.20 12.12 17.66
CA ILE A 5 5.42 11.82 18.41
C ILE A 5 6.57 11.48 17.45
N PRO A 6 7.84 11.87 17.74
CA PRO A 6 8.96 11.63 16.83
C PRO A 6 9.17 10.15 16.45
N ALA A 7 8.77 9.22 17.33
CA ALA A 7 8.80 7.78 17.03
C ALA A 7 7.85 7.41 15.89
N ALA A 8 6.66 8.03 15.83
CA ALA A 8 5.68 7.82 14.78
C ALA A 8 6.13 8.43 13.45
N GLU A 9 6.79 9.59 13.45
CA GLU A 9 7.40 10.14 12.23
C GLU A 9 8.48 9.22 11.67
N LYS A 10 9.37 8.72 12.53
CA LYS A 10 10.40 7.77 12.09
C LYS A 10 9.77 6.50 11.51
N ARG A 11 8.82 5.91 12.23
CA ARG A 11 8.17 4.68 11.80
C ARG A 11 7.38 4.86 10.49
N MET A 12 6.77 6.03 10.29
CA MET A 12 6.11 6.36 9.04
C MET A 12 7.09 6.36 7.87
N ASN A 13 8.27 6.96 8.03
CA ASN A 13 9.30 6.94 6.99
C ASN A 13 9.81 5.51 6.72
N ASP A 14 9.94 4.68 7.75
CA ASP A 14 10.36 3.29 7.59
C ASP A 14 9.30 2.50 6.78
N ILE A 15 8.00 2.66 7.08
CA ILE A 15 6.88 2.03 6.35
C ILE A 15 6.83 2.52 4.89
N GLU A 16 6.98 3.82 4.67
CA GLU A 16 7.01 4.42 3.33
C GLU A 16 8.18 3.87 2.50
N SER A 17 9.38 3.81 3.07
CA SER A 17 10.56 3.25 2.39
C SER A 17 10.36 1.77 2.09
N ASP A 18 9.92 0.97 3.07
CA ASP A 18 9.73 -0.47 2.90
C ASP A 18 8.69 -0.79 1.81
N ALA A 19 7.62 0.01 1.72
CA ALA A 19 6.60 -0.14 0.68
C ALA A 19 7.15 0.21 -0.72
N ALA A 20 7.93 1.29 -0.84
CA ALA A 20 8.51 1.70 -2.12
C ALA A 20 9.66 0.79 -2.57
N ASP A 21 10.54 0.40 -1.67
CA ASP A 21 11.68 -0.51 -1.92
C ASP A 21 11.22 -1.94 -2.29
N GLY A 22 9.93 -2.24 -2.12
CA GLY A 22 9.29 -3.48 -2.56
C GLY A 22 9.10 -3.58 -4.09
N PHE A 23 9.31 -2.50 -4.83
CA PHE A 23 9.12 -2.43 -6.28
C PHE A 23 10.42 -2.10 -7.02
N GLU A 24 10.66 -2.78 -8.14
CA GLU A 24 11.79 -2.54 -9.03
C GLU A 24 11.49 -1.44 -10.06
N ALA A 25 10.23 -1.32 -10.50
CA ALA A 25 9.81 -0.31 -11.45
C ALA A 25 9.70 1.07 -10.76
N THR A 26 10.47 2.03 -11.25
CA THR A 26 10.52 3.40 -10.70
C THR A 26 9.16 4.11 -10.69
N ILE A 27 8.24 3.77 -11.60
CA ILE A 27 6.87 4.32 -11.59
C ILE A 27 6.13 3.89 -10.32
N LEU A 28 6.17 2.60 -9.98
CA LEU A 28 5.53 2.05 -8.79
C LEU A 28 6.23 2.55 -7.53
N GLU A 29 7.57 2.52 -7.48
CA GLU A 29 8.35 3.06 -6.36
C GLU A 29 7.90 4.49 -6.00
N ASN A 30 7.84 5.39 -6.98
CA ASN A 30 7.42 6.78 -6.76
C ASN A 30 5.95 6.89 -6.30
N ARG A 31 5.06 6.07 -6.86
CA ARG A 31 3.65 6.03 -6.42
C ARG A 31 3.52 5.57 -4.97
N MET A 32 4.29 4.58 -4.55
CA MET A 32 4.27 4.11 -3.16
C MET A 32 4.78 5.17 -2.19
N TYR A 33 5.86 5.87 -2.52
CA TYR A 33 6.35 7.01 -1.73
C TYR A 33 5.23 8.06 -1.54
N GLU A 34 4.51 8.40 -2.60
CA GLU A 34 3.43 9.39 -2.52
C GLU A 34 2.21 8.87 -1.75
N ALA A 35 1.68 7.70 -2.14
CA ALA A 35 0.45 7.15 -1.58
C ALA A 35 0.60 6.83 -0.09
N ILE A 36 1.70 6.18 0.30
CA ILE A 36 1.95 5.81 1.70
C ILE A 36 2.43 7.02 2.49
N GLY A 37 3.42 7.75 1.98
CA GLY A 37 4.00 8.92 2.66
C GLY A 37 2.98 10.02 2.93
N GLN A 38 1.95 10.18 2.08
CA GLN A 38 0.89 11.17 2.28
C GLN A 38 -0.36 10.63 2.99
N SER A 39 -0.45 9.31 3.27
CA SER A 39 -1.65 8.71 3.88
C SER A 39 -1.90 9.21 5.31
N ASP A 40 -2.98 9.98 5.47
CA ASP A 40 -3.45 10.45 6.78
C ASP A 40 -3.98 9.30 7.65
N GLU A 41 -4.46 8.22 7.04
CA GLU A 41 -4.97 7.04 7.74
C GLU A 41 -3.83 6.23 8.36
N VAL A 42 -2.81 5.88 7.56
CA VAL A 42 -1.62 5.17 8.04
C VAL A 42 -0.93 5.99 9.14
N ARG A 43 -0.76 7.30 8.92
CA ARG A 43 -0.17 8.21 9.91
C ARG A 43 -0.95 8.24 11.23
N GLN A 44 -2.27 8.19 11.20
CA GLN A 44 -3.10 8.14 12.41
C GLN A 44 -2.95 6.81 13.13
N LEU A 45 -2.97 5.68 12.42
CA LEU A 45 -2.79 4.37 13.02
C LEU A 45 -1.41 4.24 13.68
N VAL A 46 -0.35 4.67 12.99
CA VAL A 46 1.02 4.68 13.51
C VAL A 46 1.13 5.56 14.77
N ASP A 47 0.57 6.78 14.78
CA ASP A 47 0.61 7.65 15.97
C ASP A 47 -0.10 7.01 17.17
N VAL A 48 -1.24 6.34 16.97
CA VAL A 48 -1.95 5.67 18.07
C VAL A 48 -1.19 4.43 18.55
N ALA A 49 -0.62 3.64 17.65
CA ALA A 49 0.18 2.46 17.98
C ALA A 49 1.42 2.85 18.81
N GLU A 50 2.17 3.87 18.36
CA GLU A 50 3.36 4.35 19.07
C GLU A 50 3.03 4.96 20.44
N ARG A 51 1.89 5.64 20.58
CA ARG A 51 1.40 6.09 21.89
C ARG A 51 1.05 4.93 22.81
N ALA A 52 0.50 3.85 22.27
CA ALA A 52 0.21 2.65 23.04
C ALA A 52 1.50 1.96 23.51
N TYR A 53 2.53 1.86 22.65
CA TYR A 53 3.86 1.41 23.07
C TYR A 53 4.48 2.31 24.15
N ALA A 54 4.37 3.62 24.02
CA ALA A 54 4.86 4.55 25.05
C ALA A 54 4.19 4.31 26.42
N VAL A 55 2.89 3.95 26.44
CA VAL A 55 2.19 3.57 27.67
C VAL A 55 2.65 2.21 28.19
N GLU A 56 2.92 1.25 27.31
CA GLU A 56 3.52 -0.04 27.68
C GLU A 56 4.86 0.15 28.38
N GLU A 57 5.74 1.00 27.87
CA GLU A 57 7.10 1.15 28.40
C GLU A 57 7.14 1.93 29.73
N ASP A 58 6.15 2.78 29.97
CA ASP A 58 6.11 3.66 31.14
C ASP A 58 5.73 2.92 32.42
N LYS A 59 6.75 2.66 33.25
CA LYS A 59 6.65 1.98 34.55
C LYS A 59 5.81 2.72 35.59
N ARG A 60 5.40 3.97 35.35
CA ARG A 60 4.46 4.71 36.22
C ARG A 60 3.05 4.13 36.16
N TYR A 61 2.68 3.49 35.04
CA TYR A 61 1.39 2.82 34.91
C TYR A 61 1.38 1.43 35.56
N VAL A 62 0.21 1.02 36.05
CA VAL A 62 0.02 -0.32 36.62
C VAL A 62 0.17 -1.40 35.55
N ARG A 63 0.68 -2.58 35.94
CA ARG A 63 0.97 -3.71 35.02
C ARG A 63 -0.18 -4.06 34.08
N ARG A 64 -1.44 -4.00 34.56
CA ARG A 64 -2.61 -4.31 33.74
C ARG A 64 -2.84 -3.30 32.62
N ALA A 65 -2.59 -2.02 32.88
CA ALA A 65 -2.70 -0.97 31.88
C ALA A 65 -1.60 -1.12 30.81
N ARG A 66 -0.36 -1.35 31.23
CA ARG A 66 0.77 -1.60 30.32
C ARG A 66 0.53 -2.79 29.39
N ARG A 67 0.02 -3.91 29.92
CA ARG A 67 -0.35 -5.09 29.11
C ARG A 67 -1.48 -4.79 28.13
N ALA A 68 -2.49 -4.01 28.53
CA ALA A 68 -3.58 -3.63 27.65
C ALA A 68 -3.09 -2.71 26.52
N ALA A 69 -2.18 -1.78 26.84
CA ALA A 69 -1.55 -0.91 25.85
C ALA A 69 -0.72 -1.69 24.84
N PHE A 70 0.07 -2.68 25.28
CA PHE A 70 0.78 -3.59 24.38
C PHE A 70 -0.19 -4.30 23.42
N GLY A 71 -1.26 -4.91 23.95
CA GLY A 71 -2.24 -5.60 23.09
C GLY A 71 -2.88 -4.68 22.06
N ALA A 72 -3.24 -3.45 22.46
CA ALA A 72 -3.78 -2.46 21.52
C ALA A 72 -2.75 -2.04 20.46
N ALA A 73 -1.47 -1.92 20.82
CA ALA A 73 -0.41 -1.59 19.87
C ALA A 73 -0.21 -2.70 18.83
N GLU A 74 -0.22 -3.98 19.26
CA GLU A 74 -0.12 -5.13 18.35
C GLU A 74 -1.32 -5.20 17.40
N GLU A 75 -2.55 -5.02 17.92
CA GLU A 75 -3.76 -4.98 17.08
C GLU A 75 -3.70 -3.83 16.07
N LEU A 76 -3.20 -2.66 16.47
CA LEU A 76 -3.03 -1.53 15.55
C LEU A 76 -1.94 -1.77 14.51
N ASN A 77 -0.86 -2.50 14.83
CA ASN A 77 0.14 -2.89 13.85
C ASN A 77 -0.45 -3.75 12.75
N GLU A 78 -1.24 -4.76 13.12
CA GLU A 78 -1.93 -5.59 12.12
C GLU A 78 -2.85 -4.74 11.23
N GLN A 79 -3.50 -3.71 11.78
CA GLN A 79 -4.31 -2.78 10.97
C GLN A 79 -3.46 -1.87 10.08
N ILE A 80 -2.28 -1.43 10.53
CA ILE A 80 -1.34 -0.65 9.71
C ILE A 80 -0.95 -1.47 8.48
N ASP A 81 -0.54 -2.73 8.69
CA ASP A 81 -0.12 -3.61 7.59
C ASP A 81 -1.25 -3.79 6.58
N LEU A 82 -2.48 -4.05 7.04
CA LEU A 82 -3.64 -4.20 6.16
C LEU A 82 -3.97 -2.93 5.36
N VAL A 83 -3.87 -1.75 5.97
CA VAL A 83 -4.14 -0.49 5.28
C VAL A 83 -3.05 -0.16 4.27
N VAL A 84 -1.78 -0.44 4.60
CA VAL A 84 -0.64 -0.27 3.69
C VAL A 84 -0.79 -1.21 2.49
N ASP A 85 -1.04 -2.50 2.73
CA ASP A 85 -1.27 -3.50 1.68
C ASP A 85 -2.42 -3.11 0.77
N ALA A 86 -3.53 -2.62 1.32
CA ALA A 86 -4.68 -2.17 0.53
C ALA A 86 -4.35 -0.92 -0.32
N ALA A 87 -3.56 0.01 0.21
CA ALA A 87 -3.11 1.18 -0.53
C ALA A 87 -2.16 0.79 -1.68
N ILE A 88 -1.22 -0.14 -1.44
CA ILE A 88 -0.36 -0.69 -2.49
C ILE A 88 -1.20 -1.35 -3.58
N ALA A 89 -2.19 -2.16 -3.21
CA ALA A 89 -3.08 -2.82 -4.16
C ALA A 89 -3.83 -1.81 -5.05
N ALA A 90 -4.35 -0.74 -4.45
CA ALA A 90 -5.05 0.32 -5.19
C ALA A 90 -4.12 1.06 -6.18
N GLU A 91 -2.88 1.33 -5.78
CA GLU A 91 -1.91 1.97 -6.68
C GLU A 91 -1.48 1.02 -7.82
N CYS A 92 -1.34 -0.27 -7.56
CA CYS A 92 -1.08 -1.28 -8.59
C CYS A 92 -2.23 -1.35 -9.61
N GLU A 93 -3.49 -1.38 -9.16
CA GLU A 93 -4.66 -1.31 -10.04
C GLU A 93 -4.66 -0.03 -10.87
N ALA A 94 -4.43 1.13 -10.25
CA ALA A 94 -4.38 2.41 -10.97
C ALA A 94 -3.26 2.44 -12.03
N VAL A 95 -2.08 1.86 -11.76
CA VAL A 95 -1.01 1.75 -12.76
C VAL A 95 -1.41 0.89 -13.94
N ILE A 96 -2.11 -0.22 -13.70
CA ILE A 96 -2.62 -1.12 -14.75
C ILE A 96 -3.63 -0.38 -15.63
N GLU A 97 -4.59 0.33 -15.02
CA GLU A 97 -5.59 1.13 -15.73
C GLU A 97 -4.92 2.24 -16.56
N ASP A 98 -4.02 3.01 -15.96
CA ASP A 98 -3.32 4.11 -16.63
C ASP A 98 -2.47 3.63 -17.82
N ALA A 99 -1.87 2.44 -17.71
CA ALA A 99 -1.08 1.82 -18.78
C ALA A 99 -1.97 1.42 -19.97
N ARG A 100 -3.17 0.89 -19.69
CA ARG A 100 -4.14 0.51 -20.72
C ARG A 100 -4.76 1.71 -21.42
N ASP A 101 -5.08 2.75 -20.66
CA ASP A 101 -5.68 3.98 -21.18
C ASP A 101 -4.67 4.91 -21.86
N GLY A 102 -3.37 4.57 -21.78
CA GLY A 102 -2.28 5.38 -22.34
C GLY A 102 -2.15 6.74 -21.65
N TRP A 103 -2.46 6.80 -20.36
CA TRP A 103 -2.52 8.05 -19.59
C TRP A 103 -1.15 8.54 -19.10
N PHE A 104 -0.11 7.70 -19.19
CA PHE A 104 1.26 8.09 -18.86
C PHE A 104 1.75 9.26 -19.74
N ASP A 105 2.40 10.24 -19.11
CA ASP A 105 2.96 11.40 -19.80
C ASP A 105 4.03 10.99 -20.83
N ASP A 106 4.21 11.79 -21.89
CA ASP A 106 5.15 11.59 -23.02
C ASP A 106 6.64 11.45 -22.57
N HIS A 107 6.91 11.53 -21.27
CA HIS A 107 8.24 11.47 -20.65
C HIS A 107 8.62 10.06 -20.14
N ALA A 108 7.66 9.15 -19.97
CA ALA A 108 7.95 7.74 -19.69
C ALA A 108 8.02 6.97 -21.02
N ASP A 109 9.05 6.12 -21.18
CA ASP A 109 9.12 5.24 -22.35
C ASP A 109 8.25 3.99 -22.16
N ASP A 110 7.84 3.39 -23.29
CA ASP A 110 6.99 2.21 -23.31
C ASP A 110 7.57 1.04 -22.51
N GLU A 111 8.91 0.91 -22.45
CA GLU A 111 9.59 -0.14 -21.70
C GLU A 111 9.42 0.05 -20.17
N THR A 112 9.53 1.29 -19.69
CA THR A 112 9.30 1.63 -18.27
C THR A 112 7.84 1.42 -17.88
N ILE A 113 6.90 1.78 -18.76
CA ILE A 113 5.45 1.58 -18.53
C ILE A 113 5.12 0.09 -18.49
N GLU A 114 5.62 -0.70 -19.45
CA GLU A 114 5.40 -2.14 -19.52
C GLU A 114 5.99 -2.86 -18.29
N ALA A 115 7.18 -2.47 -17.83
CA ALA A 115 7.78 -3.04 -16.62
C ALA A 115 6.90 -2.78 -15.39
N ALA A 116 6.40 -1.54 -15.22
CA ALA A 116 5.50 -1.19 -14.13
C ALA A 116 4.16 -1.95 -14.23
N PHE A 117 3.60 -2.10 -15.43
CA PHE A 117 2.38 -2.87 -15.66
C PHE A 117 2.55 -4.34 -15.25
N GLN A 118 3.63 -4.99 -15.70
CA GLN A 118 3.90 -6.40 -15.40
C GLN A 118 4.13 -6.62 -13.90
N GLU A 119 4.88 -5.73 -13.27
CA GLU A 119 5.14 -5.81 -11.84
C GLU A 119 3.87 -5.58 -11.01
N ALA A 120 3.05 -4.59 -11.36
CA ALA A 120 1.75 -4.35 -10.72
C ALA A 120 0.83 -5.57 -10.84
N CYS A 121 0.74 -6.16 -12.04
CA CYS A 121 -0.02 -7.39 -12.27
C CYS A 121 0.50 -8.54 -11.39
N SER A 122 1.82 -8.74 -11.37
CA SER A 122 2.44 -9.79 -10.57
C SER A 122 2.16 -9.60 -9.08
N TRP A 123 2.28 -8.36 -8.59
CA TRP A 123 2.04 -8.03 -7.19
C TRP A 123 0.60 -8.35 -6.79
N LEU A 124 -0.40 -7.93 -7.59
CA LEU A 124 -1.82 -8.20 -7.31
C LEU A 124 -2.14 -9.71 -7.28
N VAL A 125 -1.54 -10.48 -8.18
CA VAL A 125 -1.69 -11.95 -8.22
C VAL A 125 -1.04 -12.61 -7.00
N GLU A 126 0.12 -12.13 -6.56
CA GLU A 126 0.78 -12.68 -5.36
C GLU A 126 0.09 -12.27 -4.05
N HIS A 127 -0.60 -11.13 -4.06
CA HIS A 127 -1.23 -10.50 -2.90
C HIS A 127 -2.76 -10.41 -3.03
N GLU A 128 -3.41 -11.46 -3.55
CA GLU A 128 -4.87 -11.50 -3.76
C GLU A 128 -5.70 -11.11 -2.52
N ARG A 129 -5.18 -11.40 -1.32
CA ARG A 129 -5.85 -11.01 -0.07
C ARG A 129 -5.88 -9.50 0.11
N ALA A 130 -4.76 -8.82 -0.14
CA ALA A 130 -4.67 -7.36 -0.07
C ALA A 130 -5.60 -6.73 -1.10
N ALA A 131 -5.57 -7.22 -2.34
CA ALA A 131 -6.46 -6.79 -3.40
C ALA A 131 -7.95 -6.95 -3.02
N ARG A 132 -8.33 -8.13 -2.50
CA ARG A 132 -9.70 -8.38 -2.04
C ARG A 132 -10.12 -7.45 -0.90
N ASP A 133 -9.23 -7.20 0.06
CA ASP A 133 -9.51 -6.31 1.20
C ASP A 133 -9.64 -4.84 0.73
N ALA A 134 -8.96 -4.46 -0.36
CA ALA A 134 -9.11 -3.19 -1.06
C ALA A 134 -10.37 -3.12 -1.96
N GLY A 135 -11.05 -4.26 -2.20
CA GLY A 135 -12.24 -4.34 -3.07
C GLY A 135 -11.93 -4.52 -4.56
N ILE A 136 -10.70 -4.94 -4.88
CA ILE A 136 -10.19 -5.10 -6.24
C ILE A 136 -10.47 -6.52 -6.74
N ASP A 137 -11.02 -6.62 -7.95
CA ASP A 137 -11.20 -7.88 -8.65
C ASP A 137 -9.95 -8.18 -9.49
N VAL A 138 -9.00 -8.92 -8.89
CA VAL A 138 -7.70 -9.23 -9.53
C VAL A 138 -7.89 -9.88 -10.89
N ASP A 139 -8.90 -10.75 -11.05
CA ASP A 139 -9.10 -11.44 -12.31
C ASP A 139 -9.54 -10.47 -13.42
N GLY A 140 -10.50 -9.59 -13.12
CA GLY A 140 -10.96 -8.56 -14.06
C GLY A 140 -9.90 -7.48 -14.34
N VAL A 141 -9.08 -7.14 -13.34
CA VAL A 141 -8.02 -6.14 -13.49
C VAL A 141 -6.83 -6.70 -14.25
N VAL A 142 -6.36 -7.91 -13.98
CA VAL A 142 -5.15 -8.45 -14.62
C VAL A 142 -5.46 -9.09 -15.97
N TRP A 143 -6.55 -9.86 -16.05
CA TRP A 143 -6.93 -10.67 -17.21
C TRP A 143 -8.18 -10.08 -17.86
N ASP A 144 -8.09 -8.83 -18.31
CA ASP A 144 -9.17 -8.11 -18.97
C ASP A 144 -9.87 -8.99 -20.04
N GLU A 145 -11.02 -9.58 -19.69
CA GLU A 145 -11.76 -10.52 -20.56
C GLU A 145 -12.27 -9.81 -21.84
N ASP A 146 -12.41 -8.48 -21.80
CA ASP A 146 -12.88 -7.66 -22.93
C ASP A 146 -11.74 -7.32 -23.92
N ALA A 147 -10.47 -7.40 -23.52
CA ALA A 147 -9.32 -7.19 -24.41
C ALA A 147 -9.04 -8.41 -25.32
N ASP A 148 -9.47 -9.61 -24.90
CA ASP A 148 -9.34 -10.85 -25.68
C ASP A 148 -10.52 -11.10 -26.65
N GLU A 149 -11.60 -10.28 -26.62
CA GLU A 149 -12.78 -10.44 -27.48
C GLU A 149 -12.64 -9.78 -28.88
N GLU A 150 -11.44 -9.36 -29.29
CA GLU A 150 -11.20 -8.72 -30.61
C GLU A 150 -10.48 -9.59 -31.65
N VAL A 151 -10.61 -10.93 -31.68
CA VAL A 151 -10.24 -11.69 -32.90
C VAL A 151 -11.05 -12.97 -33.16
N SER A 152 -12.37 -12.86 -33.33
CA SER A 152 -13.07 -13.80 -34.23
C SER A 152 -13.66 -13.03 -35.41
N ALA A 153 -12.79 -12.69 -36.36
CA ALA A 153 -13.22 -12.26 -37.68
C ALA A 153 -13.95 -13.42 -38.37
N ASP A 154 -15.28 -13.36 -38.37
CA ASP A 154 -16.13 -14.06 -39.33
C ASP A 154 -15.79 -13.54 -40.75
N VAL A 155 -14.91 -14.25 -41.48
CA VAL A 155 -14.86 -14.25 -42.96
C VAL A 155 -14.44 -15.63 -43.50
#